data_AF-A0A4P6URB3-F1
#
_entry.id   AF-A0A4P6URB3-F1
#
_cell.length_a   1.000
_cell.length_b   1.000
_cell.length_c   1.000
_cell.angle_alpha   90.00
_cell.angle_beta   90.00
_cell.angle_gamma   90.00
#
_symmetry.space_group_name_H-M   'P 1'
#
loop_
_entity.id
_entity.type
_entity.pdbx_description
1 polymer ?
#
loop_
_entity_poly.entity_id
_entity_poly.type
_entity_poly.pdbx_seq_one_letter_code
_entity_poly.pdbx_strand_id
1 'polypeptide(L)'
;MKMVFAYVLGTLILLPIITFFIAYLIFRKFLKKKANYSFRLAADVTTFFLFFSVVISISTLWGTTISIAAITISFLIAIIMTFIDWRTQKEIKVIPLLRRIWRVQFVYLFLVYNIVWIVGIVQNILLFIT
;
A
#
# COMPACT_ATOMS: atom_id res chain seq x y z
N MET A 1 -3.60 6.49 27.24
CA MET A 1 -3.50 7.15 25.91
C MET A 1 -2.63 6.39 24.91
N LYS A 2 -1.41 5.93 25.27
CA LYS A 2 -0.51 5.19 24.35
C LYS A 2 -1.13 3.91 23.74
N MET A 3 -1.81 3.10 24.55
CA MET A 3 -2.45 1.86 24.08
C MET A 3 -3.56 2.09 23.05
N VAL A 4 -4.41 3.10 23.26
CA VAL A 4 -5.49 3.44 22.31
C VAL A 4 -4.90 3.84 20.95
N PHE A 5 -3.83 4.63 20.94
CA PHE A 5 -3.16 5.03 19.71
C PHE A 5 -2.54 3.84 18.97
N ALA A 6 -1.92 2.90 19.71
CA ALA A 6 -1.37 1.68 19.16
C ALA A 6 -2.45 0.79 18.52
N TYR A 7 -3.60 0.62 19.17
CA TYR A 7 -4.72 -0.14 18.60
C TYR A 7 -5.29 0.52 17.35
N VAL A 8 -5.47 1.84 17.33
CA VAL A 8 -5.96 2.55 16.15
C VAL A 8 -4.99 2.39 14.97
N LEU A 9 -3.69 2.59 15.18
CA LEU A 9 -2.68 2.40 14.15
C LEU A 9 -2.60 0.93 13.70
N GLY A 10 -2.66 -0.01 14.64
CA GLY A 10 -2.66 -1.44 14.36
C GLY A 10 -3.82 -1.83 13.46
N THR A 11 -5.03 -1.37 13.74
CA THR A 11 -6.21 -1.65 12.90
C THR A 11 -6.11 -1.02 11.52
N LEU A 12 -5.55 0.19 11.39
CA LEU A 12 -5.34 0.84 10.09
C LEU A 12 -4.31 0.10 9.22
N ILE A 13 -3.28 -0.48 9.85
CA ILE A 13 -2.29 -1.32 9.16
C ILE A 13 -2.89 -2.69 8.83
N LEU A 14 -3.69 -3.26 9.73
CA LEU A 14 -4.32 -4.56 9.51
C LEU A 14 -5.41 -4.53 8.45
N LEU A 15 -6.08 -3.39 8.22
CA LEU A 15 -7.22 -3.29 7.30
C LEU A 15 -7.03 -2.12 6.31
N PRO A 16 -6.10 -2.22 5.35
CA PRO A 16 -5.79 -1.15 4.40
C PRO A 16 -7.00 -0.77 3.52
N ILE A 17 -7.98 -1.65 3.31
CA ILE A 17 -9.26 -1.31 2.66
C ILE A 17 -10.04 -0.28 3.48
N ILE A 18 -10.11 -0.46 4.80
CA ILE A 18 -10.77 0.50 5.70
C ILE A 18 -9.97 1.80 5.72
N THR A 19 -8.65 1.72 5.77
CA THR A 19 -7.75 2.89 5.70
C THR A 19 -7.96 3.69 4.42
N PHE A 20 -8.14 3.02 3.27
CA PHE A 20 -8.48 3.67 2.02
C PHE A 20 -9.82 4.40 2.08
N PHE A 21 -10.85 3.74 2.61
CA PHE A 21 -12.19 4.31 2.67
C PHE A 21 -12.26 5.50 3.63
N ILE A 22 -11.62 5.39 4.80
CA ILE A 22 -11.50 6.49 5.78
C ILE A 22 -10.74 7.67 5.16
N ALA A 23 -9.59 7.42 4.54
CA ALA A 23 -8.81 8.47 3.88
C ALA A 23 -9.63 9.17 2.78
N TYR A 24 -10.38 8.41 1.98
CA TYR A 24 -11.26 8.95 0.96
C TYR A 24 -12.36 9.84 1.54
N LEU A 25 -13.05 9.39 2.59
CA LEU A 25 -14.10 10.17 3.25
C LEU A 25 -13.56 11.46 3.88
N ILE A 26 -12.41 11.38 4.56
CA ILE A 26 -11.73 12.55 5.14
C ILE A 26 -11.38 13.54 4.02
N PHE A 27 -10.67 13.11 2.98
CA PHE A 27 -10.28 14.03 1.91
C PHE A 27 -11.46 14.57 1.10
N ARG A 28 -12.55 13.82 0.98
CA ARG A 28 -13.78 14.32 0.35
C ARG A 28 -14.44 15.41 1.21
N LYS A 29 -14.49 15.22 2.53
CA LYS A 29 -15.11 16.16 3.47
C LYS A 29 -14.29 17.44 3.65
N PHE A 30 -12.97 17.32 3.78
CA PHE A 30 -12.09 18.46 4.09
C PHE A 30 -11.72 19.30 2.87
N LEU A 31 -11.45 18.69 1.71
CA LEU A 31 -10.95 19.47 0.57
C LEU A 31 -12.05 20.13 -0.26
N LYS A 32 -13.33 19.69 -0.17
CA LYS A 32 -14.43 20.12 -1.06
C LYS A 32 -14.04 20.17 -2.56
N LYS A 33 -12.99 19.44 -2.96
CA LYS A 33 -12.47 19.36 -4.33
C LYS A 33 -13.20 18.25 -5.08
N LYS A 34 -13.06 18.24 -6.42
CA LYS A 34 -13.59 17.17 -7.28
C LYS A 34 -13.20 15.79 -6.73
N ALA A 35 -14.15 14.84 -6.71
CA ALA A 35 -13.98 13.50 -6.14
C ALA A 35 -12.69 12.79 -6.60
N ASN A 36 -12.30 12.99 -7.87
CA ASN A 36 -11.08 12.43 -8.45
C ASN A 36 -9.79 12.88 -7.75
N TYR A 37 -9.74 14.09 -7.19
CA TYR A 37 -8.58 14.59 -6.45
C TYR A 37 -8.48 13.96 -5.06
N SER A 38 -9.62 13.84 -4.37
CA SER A 38 -9.68 13.22 -3.04
C SER A 38 -9.37 11.72 -3.10
N PHE A 39 -9.82 11.02 -4.15
CA PHE A 39 -9.47 9.62 -4.39
C PHE A 39 -7.96 9.42 -4.58
N ARG A 40 -7.33 10.31 -5.34
CA ARG A 40 -5.87 10.27 -5.57
C ARG A 40 -5.08 10.46 -4.28
N LEU A 41 -5.44 11.46 -3.48
CA LEU A 41 -4.78 11.70 -2.19
C LEU A 41 -5.02 10.55 -1.20
N ALA A 42 -6.22 9.97 -1.19
CA ALA A 42 -6.52 8.81 -0.36
C ALA A 42 -5.62 7.63 -0.72
N ALA A 43 -5.50 7.30 -2.02
CA ALA A 43 -4.60 6.27 -2.49
C ALA A 43 -3.16 6.56 -2.05
N ASP A 44 -2.69 7.81 -2.21
CA ASP A 44 -1.32 8.16 -1.89
C ASP A 44 -0.98 7.93 -0.40
N VAL A 45 -1.90 8.28 0.50
CA VAL A 45 -1.76 8.05 1.94
C VAL A 45 -1.85 6.56 2.27
N THR A 46 -2.80 5.83 1.66
CA THR A 46 -2.95 4.41 1.92
C THR A 46 -1.75 3.59 1.44
N THR A 47 -1.07 3.97 0.36
CA THR A 47 0.17 3.31 -0.10
C THR A 47 1.22 3.27 1.00
N PHE A 48 1.37 4.35 1.76
CA PHE A 48 2.32 4.40 2.88
C PHE A 48 2.00 3.35 3.94
N PHE A 49 0.72 3.22 4.33
CA PHE A 49 0.29 2.18 5.26
C PHE A 49 0.42 0.77 4.66
N LEU A 50 0.12 0.62 3.37
CA LEU A 50 0.22 -0.66 2.65
C LEU A 50 1.63 -1.24 2.66
N PHE A 51 2.67 -0.41 2.59
CA PHE A 51 4.06 -0.89 2.73
C PHE A 51 4.27 -1.65 4.04
N PHE A 52 3.89 -1.06 5.17
CA PHE A 52 4.01 -1.72 6.47
C PHE A 52 3.08 -2.93 6.58
N SER A 53 1.85 -2.78 6.07
CA SER A 53 0.83 -3.83 6.11
C SER A 53 1.30 -5.10 5.39
N VAL A 54 1.85 -4.96 4.18
CA VAL A 54 2.37 -6.08 3.39
C VAL A 54 3.57 -6.73 4.07
N VAL A 55 4.54 -5.93 4.53
CA VAL A 55 5.75 -6.46 5.17
C VAL A 55 5.42 -7.26 6.43
N ILE A 56 4.55 -6.73 7.27
CA ILE A 56 4.10 -7.41 8.50
C ILE A 56 3.30 -8.67 8.14
N SER A 57 2.36 -8.59 7.19
CA SER A 57 1.51 -9.75 6.84
C SER A 57 2.33 -10.91 6.28
N ILE A 58 3.29 -10.64 5.39
CA ILE A 58 4.16 -11.66 4.82
C ILE A 58 5.10 -12.23 5.90
N SER A 59 5.70 -11.36 6.73
CA SER A 59 6.63 -11.82 7.76
C SER A 59 5.97 -12.70 8.80
N THR A 60 4.68 -12.48 9.09
CA THR A 60 3.91 -13.34 10.00
C THR A 60 3.59 -14.72 9.42
N LEU A 61 3.42 -14.85 8.09
CA LEU A 61 3.04 -16.12 7.47
C LEU A 61 4.24 -16.96 7.02
N TRP A 62 5.25 -16.33 6.42
CA TRP A 62 6.39 -17.04 5.82
C TRP A 62 7.77 -16.51 6.26
N GLY A 63 7.82 -15.60 7.22
CA GLY A 63 9.07 -15.03 7.73
C GLY A 63 9.59 -13.83 6.94
N THR A 64 10.65 -13.21 7.46
CA THR A 64 11.14 -11.88 7.02
C THR A 64 11.76 -11.90 5.62
N THR A 65 12.39 -12.99 5.19
CA THR A 65 13.07 -13.06 3.89
C THR A 65 12.14 -12.79 2.71
N ILE A 66 10.91 -13.34 2.75
CA ILE A 66 9.93 -13.17 1.67
C ILE A 66 9.34 -11.75 1.71
N SER A 67 9.23 -11.14 2.90
CA SER A 67 8.75 -9.76 3.02
C SER A 67 9.69 -8.76 2.36
N ILE A 68 11.01 -9.02 2.40
CA ILE A 68 12.03 -8.19 1.74
C ILE A 68 11.85 -8.25 0.22
N ALA A 69 11.53 -9.42 -0.34
CA ALA A 69 11.31 -9.57 -1.78
C ALA A 69 10.17 -8.66 -2.27
N ALA A 70 9.07 -8.55 -1.52
CA ALA A 70 7.96 -7.66 -1.86
C ALA A 70 8.38 -6.18 -1.90
N ILE A 71 9.24 -5.75 -0.97
CA ILE A 71 9.82 -4.39 -0.93
C ILE A 71 10.78 -4.19 -2.10
N THR A 72 11.64 -5.16 -2.39
CA THR A 72 12.59 -5.10 -3.51
C THR A 72 11.87 -4.92 -4.83
N ILE A 73 10.79 -5.67 -5.07
CA ILE A 73 9.96 -5.52 -6.28
C ILE A 73 9.34 -4.12 -6.34
N SER A 74 8.88 -3.57 -5.22
CA SER A 74 8.41 -2.19 -5.18
C SER A 74 9.51 -1.20 -5.60
N PHE A 75 10.74 -1.31 -5.07
CA PHE A 75 11.83 -0.44 -5.51
C PHE A 75 12.17 -0.63 -7.00
N LEU A 76 12.15 -1.86 -7.52
CA LEU A 76 12.33 -2.13 -8.94
C LEU A 76 11.29 -1.43 -9.80
N ILE A 77 10.00 -1.46 -9.41
CA ILE A 77 8.94 -0.71 -10.09
C ILE A 77 9.27 0.79 -10.12
N ALA A 78 9.70 1.37 -9.00
CA ALA A 78 10.05 2.78 -8.92
C ALA A 78 11.24 3.13 -9.85
N ILE A 79 12.26 2.29 -9.90
CA ILE A 79 13.43 2.46 -10.77
C ILE A 79 13.03 2.36 -12.25
N ILE A 80 12.26 1.33 -12.62
CA ILE A 80 11.78 1.13 -14.00
C ILE A 80 10.97 2.35 -14.46
N MET A 81 10.06 2.83 -13.62
CA MET A 81 9.25 4.01 -13.97
C MET A 81 10.10 5.27 -14.10
N THR A 82 11.11 5.45 -13.25
CA THR A 82 12.05 6.57 -13.34
C THR A 82 12.86 6.50 -14.63
N PHE A 83 13.33 5.31 -15.00
CA PHE A 83 14.08 5.09 -16.25
C PHE A 83 13.21 5.36 -17.49
N ILE A 84 11.96 4.91 -17.50
CA ILE A 84 11.01 5.19 -18.58
C ILE A 84 10.77 6.70 -18.72
N ASP A 85 10.55 7.41 -17.62
CA ASP A 85 10.29 8.86 -17.65
C ASP A 85 11.53 9.64 -18.11
N TRP A 86 12.73 9.22 -17.67
CA TRP A 86 14.00 9.79 -18.13
C TRP A 86 14.22 9.63 -19.63
N ARG A 87 13.85 8.47 -20.21
CA ARG A 87 14.02 8.22 -21.65
C ARG A 87 12.96 8.91 -22.52
N THR A 88 11.81 9.27 -21.97
CA THR A 88 10.67 9.82 -22.74
C THR A 88 10.54 11.33 -22.62
N GLN A 89 10.99 11.95 -21.53
CA GLN A 89 10.84 13.39 -21.31
C GLN A 89 12.20 14.09 -21.34
N LYS A 90 12.27 15.24 -22.03
CA LYS A 90 13.46 16.10 -22.05
C LYS A 90 13.80 16.70 -20.68
N GLU A 91 12.79 16.91 -19.83
CA GLU A 91 12.94 17.40 -18.47
C GLU A 91 12.10 16.56 -17.50
N ILE A 92 12.76 15.95 -16.51
CA ILE A 92 12.06 15.16 -15.50
C ILE A 92 11.37 16.11 -14.51
N LYS A 93 10.05 16.10 -14.53
CA LYS A 93 9.25 16.75 -13.48
C LYS A 93 9.08 15.77 -12.32
N VAL A 94 9.85 15.98 -11.25
CA VAL A 94 9.93 15.09 -10.07
C VAL A 94 8.55 14.84 -9.41
N ILE A 95 7.75 15.89 -9.18
CA ILE A 95 6.46 15.76 -8.48
C ILE A 95 5.43 14.94 -9.29
N PRO A 96 5.23 15.16 -10.60
CA PRO A 96 4.44 14.28 -11.45
C PRO A 96 4.93 12.83 -11.47
N LEU A 97 6.25 12.61 -11.57
CA LEU A 97 6.85 11.27 -11.58
C LEU A 97 6.57 10.51 -10.28
N LEU A 98 6.85 11.14 -9.13
CA LEU A 98 6.63 10.52 -7.82
C LEU A 98 5.16 10.14 -7.63
N ARG A 99 4.22 11.02 -8.02
CA ARG A 99 2.78 10.71 -7.98
C ARG A 99 2.38 9.55 -8.90
N ARG A 100 3.08 9.35 -10.03
CA ARG A 100 2.82 8.21 -10.91
C ARG A 100 3.34 6.92 -10.30
N ILE A 101 4.56 6.95 -9.73
CA ILE A 101 5.15 5.83 -9.00
C ILE A 101 4.24 5.42 -7.85
N TRP A 102 3.82 6.36 -7.02
CA TRP A 102 2.97 6.09 -5.85
C TRP A 102 1.65 5.38 -6.19
N ARG A 103 1.06 5.67 -7.36
CA ARG A 103 -0.16 5.00 -7.83
C ARG A 103 0.08 3.57 -8.25
N VAL A 104 1.17 3.30 -8.95
CA VAL A 104 1.51 1.92 -9.34
C VAL A 104 1.85 1.11 -8.10
N GLN A 105 2.56 1.72 -7.14
CA GLN A 105 2.82 1.08 -5.84
C GLN A 105 1.54 0.76 -5.08
N PHE A 106 0.57 1.67 -5.07
CA PHE A 106 -0.73 1.42 -4.44
C PHE A 106 -1.36 0.13 -4.99
N VAL A 107 -1.47 0.02 -6.32
CA VAL A 107 -2.10 -1.13 -6.97
C VAL A 107 -1.32 -2.41 -6.71
N TYR A 108 0.01 -2.37 -6.88
CA TYR A 108 0.88 -3.51 -6.62
C TYR A 108 0.76 -4.01 -5.18
N LEU A 109 0.96 -3.13 -4.19
CA LEU A 109 0.91 -3.50 -2.77
C LEU A 109 -0.47 -3.94 -2.35
N PHE A 110 -1.52 -3.31 -2.88
CA PHE A 110 -2.90 -3.71 -2.60
C PHE A 110 -3.16 -5.14 -3.10
N LEU A 111 -2.75 -5.47 -4.32
CA LEU A 111 -2.90 -6.82 -4.87
C LEU A 111 -2.12 -7.86 -4.05
N VAL A 112 -0.84 -7.58 -3.75
CA VAL A 112 -0.01 -8.47 -2.93
C VAL A 112 -0.65 -8.69 -1.56
N TYR A 113 -1.09 -7.63 -0.89
CA TYR A 113 -1.76 -7.73 0.40
C TYR A 113 -3.00 -8.64 0.36
N ASN A 114 -3.87 -8.47 -0.64
CA ASN A 114 -5.08 -9.30 -0.77
C ASN A 114 -4.73 -10.78 -1.01
N ILE A 115 -3.75 -11.07 -1.87
CA ILE A 115 -3.27 -12.43 -2.12
C ILE A 115 -2.73 -13.05 -0.83
N VAL A 116 -1.88 -12.33 -0.12
CA VAL A 116 -1.29 -12.77 1.16
C VAL A 116 -2.37 -13.14 2.17
N TRP A 117 -3.42 -12.32 2.28
CA TRP A 117 -4.54 -12.61 3.18
C TRP A 117 -5.35 -13.83 2.77
N ILE A 118 -5.66 -13.98 1.48
CA ILE A 118 -6.39 -15.16 0.98
C ILE A 118 -5.58 -16.43 1.28
N VAL A 119 -4.30 -16.44 0.94
CA VAL A 119 -3.44 -17.61 1.18
C VAL A 119 -3.27 -17.87 2.68
N GLY A 120 -3.11 -16.82 3.49
CA GLY A 120 -3.01 -16.95 4.94
C GLY A 120 -4.26 -17.56 5.57
N ILE A 121 -5.46 -17.13 5.14
CA ILE A 121 -6.72 -17.73 5.60
C ILE A 121 -6.80 -19.21 5.21
N VAL A 122 -6.49 -19.54 3.95
CA VAL A 122 -6.54 -20.93 3.46
C VAL A 122 -5.55 -21.82 4.23
N GLN A 123 -4.32 -21.36 4.46
CA GLN A 123 -3.31 -22.10 5.23
C GLN A 123 -3.75 -22.35 6.67
N ASN A 124 -4.32 -21.35 7.34
CA ASN A 124 -4.82 -21.50 8.71
C ASN A 124 -6.00 -22.49 8.78
N ILE A 125 -6.91 -22.45 7.81
CA ILE A 125 -8.03 -23.39 7.75
C ILE A 125 -7.51 -24.82 7.55
N LEU A 126 -6.57 -25.04 6.63
CA LEU A 126 -5.99 -26.36 6.38
C LEU A 126 -5.25 -26.92 7.60
N LEU A 127 -4.50 -26.06 8.30
CA LEU A 127 -3.78 -26.43 9.53
C LEU A 127 -4.73 -26.76 10.68
N PHE A 128 -5.91 -26.13 10.73
CA PHE A 128 -6.91 -26.46 11.75
C PHE A 128 -7.64 -27.79 11.49
N ILE A 129 -7.76 -28.18 10.21
CA ILE A 129 -8.47 -29.41 9.81
C ILE A 129 -7.56 -30.65 9.89
N THR A 130 -6.24 -30.49 9.77
CA THR A 130 -5.25 -31.59 9.76
C THR A 130 -4.65 -31.79 11.14
#